data_AF-A0A2R6JVL7-F1
#
_entry.id   AF-A0A2R6JVL7-F1
#
_cell.length_a   1.000
_cell.length_b   1.000
_cell.length_c   1.000
_cell.angle_alpha   90.00
_cell.angle_beta   90.00
_cell.angle_gamma   90.00
#
_symmetry.space_group_name_H-M   'P 1'
#
loop_
_entity.id
_entity.type
_entity.pdbx_description
1 polymer ?
#
loop_
_entity_poly.entity_id
_entity_poly.type
_entity_poly.pdbx_seq_one_letter_code
_entity_poly.pdbx_strand_id
1 'polypeptide(L)'
;MIWEVFRQEARGKYHTHCGNVHAPDKEMALMFAQIQHGRRRPTHSLWVVPGEEIGEVDAEETTFGGTTDKSYRWAMTFNTDEDFAEEIAASQREQEQAERADRAGESDEDEADETATGAEATEEGESA
;
A
#
# COMPACT_ATOMS: atom_id res chain seq x y z
N MET A 1 -2.31 -36.40 -32.52
CA MET A 1 -2.10 -35.89 -31.15
C MET A 1 -2.54 -34.44 -31.12
N ILE A 2 -3.27 -34.06 -30.06
CA ILE A 2 -3.77 -32.70 -29.86
C ILE A 2 -2.73 -31.91 -29.07
N TRP A 3 -2.52 -30.66 -29.50
CA TRP A 3 -1.64 -29.71 -28.84
C TRP A 3 -2.41 -28.43 -28.54
N GLU A 4 -2.41 -28.00 -27.29
CA GLU A 4 -3.04 -26.76 -26.87
C GLU A 4 -2.08 -25.58 -27.09
N VAL A 5 -2.63 -24.46 -27.59
CA VAL A 5 -1.86 -23.28 -28.00
C VAL A 5 -2.27 -22.06 -27.18
N PHE A 6 -1.27 -21.40 -26.59
CA PHE A 6 -1.46 -20.17 -25.83
C PHE A 6 -0.73 -19.02 -26.51
N ARG A 7 -1.42 -17.89 -26.73
CA ARG A 7 -0.88 -16.69 -27.38
C ARG A 7 -0.70 -15.56 -26.40
N GLN A 8 0.46 -14.92 -26.45
CA GLN A 8 0.69 -13.61 -25.87
C GLN A 8 0.59 -12.54 -26.97
N GLU A 9 -0.27 -11.54 -26.77
CA GLU A 9 -0.53 -10.52 -27.80
C GLU A 9 0.57 -9.45 -27.87
N ALA A 10 1.12 -9.06 -26.72
CA ALA A 10 2.17 -8.04 -26.59
C ALA A 10 3.09 -8.34 -25.41
N ARG A 11 4.31 -7.79 -25.43
CA ARG A 11 5.28 -7.94 -24.33
C ARG A 11 4.65 -7.50 -23.01
N GLY A 12 4.75 -8.35 -21.99
CA GLY A 12 4.22 -8.08 -20.64
C GLY A 12 2.73 -8.41 -20.45
N LYS A 13 2.02 -8.87 -21.49
CA LYS A 13 0.68 -9.46 -21.34
C LYS A 13 0.78 -10.95 -20.98
N TYR A 14 -0.29 -11.51 -20.46
CA TYR A 14 -0.36 -12.94 -20.19
C TYR A 14 -0.55 -13.75 -21.47
N HIS A 15 -0.13 -15.01 -21.45
CA HIS A 15 -0.48 -15.98 -22.48
C HIS A 15 -1.90 -16.45 -22.24
N THR A 16 -2.76 -16.33 -23.26
CA THR A 16 -4.15 -16.76 -23.21
C THR A 16 -4.34 -17.92 -24.17
N HIS A 17 -5.12 -18.92 -23.76
CA HIS A 17 -5.50 -20.02 -24.63
C HIS A 17 -6.22 -19.50 -25.88
N CYS A 18 -5.80 -19.96 -27.06
CA CYS A 18 -6.36 -19.50 -28.33
C CYS A 18 -6.84 -20.62 -29.26
N GLY A 19 -6.81 -21.87 -28.80
CA GLY A 19 -7.24 -23.05 -29.53
C GLY A 19 -6.20 -24.17 -29.50
N ASN A 20 -6.41 -25.17 -30.36
CA ASN A 20 -5.56 -26.34 -30.47
C ASN A 20 -5.12 -26.62 -31.91
N VAL A 21 -4.08 -27.45 -32.06
CA VAL A 21 -3.59 -27.96 -33.34
C VAL A 21 -3.37 -29.46 -33.28
N HIS A 22 -3.55 -30.12 -34.42
CA HIS A 22 -3.20 -31.53 -34.59
C HIS A 22 -1.83 -31.66 -35.25
N ALA A 23 -0.90 -32.34 -34.58
CA ALA A 23 0.44 -32.60 -35.10
C ALA A 23 0.98 -33.94 -34.60
N PRO A 24 1.91 -34.57 -35.35
CA PRO A 24 2.55 -35.82 -34.93
C PRO A 24 3.64 -35.61 -33.86
N ASP A 25 4.31 -34.46 -33.85
CA ASP A 25 5.43 -34.14 -32.96
C ASP A 25 5.44 -32.65 -32.59
N LYS A 26 6.37 -32.27 -31.70
CA LYS A 26 6.51 -30.91 -31.17
C LYS A 26 6.93 -29.88 -32.22
N GLU A 27 7.83 -30.22 -33.14
CA GLU A 27 8.31 -29.27 -34.16
C GLU A 27 7.19 -28.92 -35.13
N MET A 28 6.44 -29.92 -35.58
CA MET A 28 5.27 -29.74 -36.43
C MET A 28 4.17 -28.97 -35.71
N ALA A 29 3.96 -29.24 -34.42
CA ALA A 29 2.99 -28.49 -33.61
C ALA A 29 3.33 -26.99 -33.53
N LEU A 30 4.60 -26.64 -33.30
CA LEU A 30 5.08 -25.26 -33.29
C LEU A 30 4.89 -24.57 -34.65
N MET A 31 5.16 -25.28 -35.75
CA MET A 31 4.97 -24.72 -37.09
C MET A 31 3.48 -24.48 -37.38
N PHE A 32 2.60 -25.43 -37.06
CA PHE A 32 1.16 -25.28 -37.25
C PHE A 32 0.55 -24.19 -36.37
N ALA A 33 1.01 -24.06 -35.11
CA ALA A 33 0.59 -22.99 -34.22
C ALA A 33 0.94 -21.60 -34.79
N GLN A 34 2.14 -21.43 -35.35
CA GLN A 34 2.54 -20.18 -36.00
C GLN A 34 1.65 -19.85 -37.22
N ILE A 35 1.35 -20.84 -38.05
CA ILE A 35 0.56 -20.65 -39.27
C ILE A 35 -0.91 -20.33 -38.94
N GLN A 36 -1.53 -21.07 -38.03
CA GLN A 36 -2.95 -20.92 -37.70
C GLN A 36 -3.23 -19.76 -36.74
N HIS A 37 -2.42 -19.59 -35.69
CA HIS A 37 -2.70 -18.63 -34.61
C HIS A 37 -1.83 -17.37 -34.65
N GLY A 38 -0.68 -17.40 -35.35
CA GLY A 38 0.28 -16.28 -35.39
C GLY A 38 0.07 -15.25 -36.51
N ARG A 39 -0.53 -15.63 -37.65
CA ARG A 39 -0.51 -14.79 -38.87
C ARG A 39 -1.49 -13.62 -38.91
N ARG A 40 -2.66 -13.76 -38.29
CA ARG A 40 -3.79 -12.82 -38.48
C ARG A 40 -4.08 -11.92 -37.28
N ARG A 41 -3.45 -12.20 -36.14
CA ARG A 41 -3.67 -11.48 -34.89
C ARG A 41 -2.34 -11.06 -34.29
N PRO A 42 -2.29 -9.94 -33.53
CA PRO A 42 -1.10 -9.54 -32.79
C PRO A 42 -0.55 -10.71 -31.96
N THR A 43 0.69 -11.10 -32.23
CA THR A 43 1.34 -12.27 -31.63
C THR A 43 2.77 -11.89 -31.28
N HIS A 44 3.07 -11.87 -29.99
CA HIS A 44 4.42 -11.68 -29.47
C HIS A 44 5.12 -13.00 -29.16
N SER A 45 4.39 -13.94 -28.56
CA SER A 45 4.89 -15.28 -28.21
C SER A 45 3.76 -16.31 -28.32
N LEU A 46 4.13 -17.55 -28.66
CA LEU A 46 3.26 -18.71 -28.62
C LEU A 46 3.85 -19.78 -27.70
N TRP A 47 3.03 -20.39 -26.87
CA TRP A 47 3.34 -21.63 -26.16
C TRP A 47 2.50 -22.76 -26.74
N VAL A 48 3.13 -23.93 -26.85
CA VAL A 48 2.50 -25.13 -27.40
C VAL A 48 2.83 -26.29 -26.47
N VAL A 49 1.79 -26.96 -25.99
CA VAL A 49 1.88 -28.01 -24.96
C VAL A 49 1.04 -29.21 -25.42
N PRO A 50 1.50 -30.46 -25.23
CA PRO A 50 0.66 -31.63 -25.50
C PRO A 50 -0.61 -31.57 -24.64
N GLY A 51 -1.76 -31.87 -25.23
CA GLY A 51 -3.03 -31.82 -24.49
C GLY A 51 -3.07 -32.81 -23.32
N GLU A 52 -2.39 -33.94 -23.44
CA GLU A 52 -2.31 -34.99 -22.41
C GLU A 52 -1.53 -34.55 -21.15
N GLU A 53 -0.71 -33.51 -21.25
CA GLU A 53 0.07 -32.97 -20.12
C GLU A 53 -0.70 -31.90 -19.32
N ILE A 54 -1.89 -31.49 -19.78
CA ILE A 54 -2.70 -30.46 -19.12
C ILE A 54 -3.69 -31.16 -18.19
N GLY A 55 -3.46 -31.02 -16.89
CA GLY A 55 -4.40 -31.43 -15.85
C GLY A 55 -5.39 -30.33 -15.52
N GLU A 56 -6.66 -30.69 -15.36
CA GLU A 56 -7.71 -29.82 -14.84
C GLU A 56 -7.95 -30.16 -13.35
N VAL A 57 -8.17 -29.12 -12.54
CA VAL A 57 -8.63 -29.26 -11.17
C VAL A 57 -9.90 -28.45 -11.05
N ASP A 58 -11.01 -29.14 -10.83
CA ASP A 58 -12.32 -28.51 -10.74
C ASP A 58 -12.73 -28.17 -9.29
N ALA A 59 -13.62 -27.19 -9.15
CA ALA A 59 -14.17 -26.75 -7.88
C ALA A 59 -15.08 -27.79 -7.22
N GLU A 60 -15.66 -28.73 -7.98
CA GLU A 60 -16.42 -29.85 -7.39
C GLU A 60 -15.49 -30.82 -6.65
N GLU A 61 -14.25 -30.96 -7.11
CA GLU A 61 -13.29 -31.93 -6.56
C GLU A 61 -12.33 -31.31 -5.53
N THR A 62 -12.16 -29.97 -5.54
CA THR A 62 -11.21 -29.29 -4.66
C THR A 62 -11.76 -28.01 -4.04
N THR A 63 -11.58 -27.85 -2.73
CA THR A 63 -11.84 -26.58 -2.04
C THR A 63 -10.67 -25.61 -2.26
N PHE A 64 -10.88 -24.60 -3.11
CA PHE A 64 -9.91 -23.52 -3.29
C PHE A 64 -9.93 -22.56 -2.08
N GLY A 65 -8.79 -22.43 -1.39
CA GLY A 65 -8.64 -21.50 -0.27
C GLY A 65 -8.51 -20.05 -0.76
N GLY A 66 -9.42 -19.17 -0.34
CA GLY A 66 -9.42 -17.76 -0.77
C GLY A 66 -10.09 -16.76 0.17
N THR A 67 -10.78 -17.19 1.23
CA THR A 67 -11.32 -16.31 2.27
C THR A 67 -10.28 -16.03 3.35
N THR A 68 -9.06 -15.63 2.96
CA THR A 68 -8.23 -14.88 3.91
C THR A 68 -8.92 -13.55 4.13
N ASP A 69 -9.33 -13.29 5.36
CA ASP A 69 -9.84 -12.00 5.78
C ASP A 69 -8.82 -10.92 5.38
N LYS A 70 -9.19 -10.11 4.38
CA LYS A 70 -8.39 -8.99 3.87
C LYS A 70 -8.88 -7.66 4.45
N SER A 71 -9.63 -7.68 5.55
CA SER A 71 -10.08 -6.49 6.30
C SER A 71 -8.98 -5.46 6.47
N TYR A 72 -7.73 -5.90 6.69
CA TYR A 72 -6.53 -5.05 6.76
C TYR A 72 -6.24 -4.20 5.50
N ARG A 73 -6.84 -4.49 4.34
CA ARG A 73 -6.69 -3.73 3.09
C ARG A 73 -7.71 -2.60 2.93
N TRP A 74 -8.74 -2.59 3.76
CA TRP A 74 -9.68 -1.48 3.84
C TRP A 74 -9.24 -0.55 4.97
N ALA A 75 -9.22 0.76 4.72
CA ALA A 75 -9.01 1.74 5.76
C ALA A 75 -10.14 1.59 6.78
N MET A 76 -9.84 1.12 8.00
CA MET A 76 -10.80 1.25 9.08
C MET A 76 -10.95 2.75 9.37
N THR A 77 -12.18 3.26 9.22
CA THR A 77 -12.52 4.60 9.70
C THR A 77 -12.19 4.65 11.19
N PHE A 78 -11.48 5.69 11.63
CA PHE A 78 -11.25 5.92 13.06
C PHE A 78 -12.61 5.97 13.75
N ASN A 79 -12.78 5.16 14.79
CA ASN A 79 -14.05 5.10 15.49
C ASN A 79 -14.33 6.48 16.10
N THR A 80 -15.40 7.12 15.65
CA THR A 80 -15.77 8.49 16.03
C THR A 80 -16.87 8.46 17.10
N ASP A 81 -16.79 7.49 18.00
CA ASP A 81 -17.72 7.36 19.12
C ASP A 81 -17.55 8.54 20.09
N GLU A 82 -18.63 8.91 20.79
CA GLU A 82 -18.66 10.08 21.69
C GLU A 82 -17.57 10.04 22.78
N ASP A 83 -17.27 8.85 23.32
CA ASP A 83 -16.22 8.65 24.33
C ASP A 83 -14.82 9.03 23.78
N PHE A 84 -14.54 8.74 22.50
CA PHE A 84 -13.27 9.09 21.85
C PHE A 84 -13.19 10.60 21.56
N ALA A 85 -14.34 11.24 21.27
CA ALA A 85 -14.41 12.69 21.12
C ALA A 85 -14.14 13.43 22.45
N GLU A 86 -14.63 12.88 23.57
CA GLU A 86 -14.37 13.44 24.90
C GLU A 86 -12.90 13.32 25.32
N GLU A 87 -12.25 12.18 25.00
CA GLU A 87 -10.83 11.96 25.27
C GLU A 87 -9.92 12.92 24.47
N ILE A 88 -10.22 13.14 23.18
CA ILE A 88 -9.48 14.12 22.36
C ILE A 88 -9.69 15.53 22.91
N ALA A 89 -10.92 15.90 23.26
CA ALA A 89 -11.20 17.21 23.83
C ALA A 89 -10.51 17.41 25.19
N ALA A 90 -10.40 16.37 26.01
CA ALA A 90 -9.67 16.40 27.28
C ALA A 90 -8.16 16.57 27.05
N SER A 91 -7.57 15.81 26.13
CA SER A 91 -6.15 15.91 25.80
C SER A 91 -5.79 17.27 25.20
N GLN A 92 -6.64 17.84 24.34
CA GLN A 92 -6.44 19.20 23.82
C GLN A 92 -6.49 20.28 24.92
N ARG A 93 -7.42 20.17 25.88
CA ARG A 93 -7.50 21.10 27.02
C ARG A 93 -6.29 21.02 27.95
N GLU A 94 -5.69 19.84 28.09
CA GLU A 94 -4.46 19.65 28.87
C GLU A 94 -3.26 20.30 28.16
N GLN A 95 -3.17 20.14 26.83
CA GLN A 95 -2.15 20.80 26.01
C GLN A 95 -2.27 22.33 26.04
N GLU A 96 -3.47 22.88 25.91
CA GLU A 96 -3.71 24.33 26.00
C GLU A 96 -3.38 24.90 27.39
N GLN A 97 -3.66 24.13 28.46
CA GLN A 97 -3.31 24.53 29.81
C GLN A 97 -1.80 24.47 30.05
N ALA A 98 -1.10 23.47 29.53
CA ALA A 98 0.35 23.39 29.57
C ALA A 98 0.98 24.56 28.79
N GLU A 99 0.54 24.83 27.57
CA GLU A 99 1.03 25.98 26.78
C GLU A 99 0.74 27.33 27.47
N ARG A 100 -0.41 27.45 28.15
CA ARG A 100 -0.74 28.66 28.90
C ARG A 100 0.08 28.80 30.18
N ALA A 101 0.37 27.69 30.86
CA ALA A 101 1.24 27.67 32.03
C ALA A 101 2.68 28.02 31.63
N ASP A 102 3.18 27.45 30.53
CA ASP A 102 4.50 27.78 29.98
C ASP A 102 4.57 29.27 29.60
N ARG A 103 3.54 29.80 28.92
CA ARG A 103 3.48 31.24 28.58
C ARG A 103 3.42 32.15 29.81
N ALA A 104 2.77 31.72 30.89
CA ALA A 104 2.71 32.48 32.13
C ALA A 104 4.03 32.41 32.90
N GLY A 105 4.70 31.25 32.89
CA GLY A 105 6.04 31.09 33.44
C GLY A 105 7.06 31.96 32.73
N GLU A 106 6.98 32.07 31.40
CA GLU A 106 7.88 32.93 30.61
C GLU A 106 7.67 34.42 30.94
N SER A 107 6.45 34.86 31.27
CA SER A 107 6.21 36.23 31.76
C SER A 107 6.67 36.49 33.20
N ASP A 108 6.63 35.47 34.07
CA ASP A 108 7.13 35.57 35.45
C ASP A 108 8.67 35.57 35.50
N GLU A 109 9.32 34.87 34.55
CA GLU A 109 10.78 34.90 34.36
C GLU A 109 11.27 36.25 33.79
N ASP A 110 10.52 36.85 32.87
CA ASP A 110 10.81 38.20 32.34
C ASP A 110 10.66 39.29 33.43
N GLU A 111 9.64 39.23 34.31
CA GLU A 111 9.48 40.17 35.45
C GLU A 111 10.59 40.00 36.51
N ALA A 112 11.12 38.79 36.69
CA ALA A 112 12.22 38.52 37.61
C ALA A 112 13.56 39.08 37.10
N ASP A 113 13.81 39.09 35.79
CA ASP A 113 15.01 39.68 35.18
C ASP A 113 14.99 41.22 35.25
N GLU A 114 13.81 41.86 35.07
CA GLU A 114 13.65 43.31 35.23
C GLU A 114 13.85 43.79 36.68
N THR A 115 13.44 42.99 37.68
CA THR A 115 13.61 43.33 39.11
C THR A 115 15.01 43.08 39.65
N ALA A 116 15.77 42.13 39.08
CA ALA A 116 17.17 41.88 39.42
C ALA A 116 18.10 43.02 38.95
N THR A 117 17.83 43.63 37.79
CA THR A 117 18.58 44.80 37.28
C THR A 117 18.34 46.08 38.11
N GLY A 118 17.23 46.17 38.86
CA GLY A 118 16.89 47.33 39.68
C GLY A 118 17.55 47.38 41.07
N ALA A 119 18.17 46.29 41.53
CA ALA A 119 18.65 46.16 42.91
C ALA A 119 20.14 46.53 43.12
N GLU A 120 20.91 46.82 42.07
CA GLU A 120 22.36 47.14 42.16
C GLU A 120 22.68 48.65 42.24
N ALA A 121 21.69 49.55 42.42
CA ALA A 121 21.90 51.01 42.31
C ALA A 121 21.69 51.83 43.60
N THR A 122 21.82 51.26 44.80
CA THR A 122 21.80 52.04 46.06
C THR A 122 22.83 51.58 47.07
N GLU A 123 24.11 51.78 46.79
CA GLU A 123 25.16 52.00 47.80
C GLU A 123 26.39 52.49 47.04
N GLU A 124 26.69 53.80 47.11
CA GLU A 124 28.02 54.44 47.06
C GLU A 124 27.83 55.95 46.83
N GLY A 125 28.35 56.79 47.72
CA GLY A 125 28.78 58.14 47.34
C GLY A 125 28.16 59.35 48.04
N GLU A 126 28.12 59.34 49.37
CA GLU A 126 28.25 60.54 50.19
C GLU A 126 29.58 61.25 49.88
N SER A 127 29.57 62.46 49.29
CA SER A 127 30.50 63.57 49.60
C SER A 127 30.41 64.76 48.63
N ALA A 128 30.40 65.96 49.23
CA ALA A 128 30.63 67.32 48.71
C ALA A 128 29.39 68.22 48.53
#